data_AF-A0A524KLX0-F1
#
_entry.id   AF-A0A524KLX0-F1
#
_cell.length_a   1.000
_cell.length_b   1.000
_cell.length_c   1.000
_cell.angle_alpha   90.00
_cell.angle_beta   90.00
_cell.angle_gamma   90.00
#
_symmetry.space_group_name_H-M   'P 1'
#
loop_
_entity.id
_entity.type
_entity.pdbx_description
1 polymer ?
#
loop_
_entity_poly.entity_id
_entity_poly.type
_entity_poly.pdbx_seq_one_letter_code
_entity_poly.pdbx_strand_id
1 'polypeptide(L)'
;TEMVFALMLLVVFMVWARAGSMVHVFFPAEANPNLGDMLAYFGVGTAVGAVFAAFTFAASAFSLPMIMHRDVDVVTAVVTSINAVLRNRMAMLVWAGIILLGISLGIVTGFLGLIVTIPVLGHATWHGYLATIDASGFPRHIKGVAASPRPLK
;
A
#
# COMPACT_ATOMS: atom_id res chain seq x y z
N THR A 1 13.04 -14.36 -4.18
CA THR A 1 11.70 -13.74 -4.29
C THR A 1 11.71 -12.32 -3.74
N GLU A 2 12.29 -12.08 -2.56
CA GLU A 2 12.37 -10.75 -1.93
C GLU A 2 12.98 -9.67 -2.84
N MET A 3 14.11 -9.95 -3.51
CA MET A 3 14.71 -9.01 -4.46
C MET A 3 13.81 -8.67 -5.65
N VAL A 4 12.95 -9.61 -6.08
CA VAL A 4 12.02 -9.39 -7.20
C VAL A 4 10.90 -8.44 -6.76
N PHE A 5 10.39 -8.62 -5.55
CA PHE A 5 9.41 -7.69 -4.97
C PHE A 5 9.99 -6.28 -4.82
N ALA A 6 11.19 -6.18 -4.24
CA ALA A 6 11.89 -4.91 -4.10
C ALA A 6 12.14 -4.24 -5.46
N LEU A 7 12.57 -5.00 -6.47
CA LEU A 7 12.81 -4.47 -7.82
C LEU A 7 11.51 -4.00 -8.49
N MET A 8 10.40 -4.72 -8.33
CA MET A 8 9.10 -4.28 -8.84
C MET A 8 8.66 -2.97 -8.18
N LEU A 9 8.76 -2.86 -6.85
CA LEU A 9 8.45 -1.62 -6.13
C LEU A 9 9.40 -0.47 -6.49
N LEU A 10 10.68 -0.77 -6.73
CA LEU A 10 11.67 0.21 -7.18
C LEU A 10 11.30 0.79 -8.53
N VAL A 11 10.89 -0.04 -9.49
CA VAL A 11 10.43 0.44 -10.81
C VAL A 11 9.21 1.36 -10.64
N VAL A 12 8.23 0.96 -9.83
CA VAL A 12 7.07 1.80 -9.52
C VAL A 12 7.49 3.13 -8.88
N PHE A 13 8.43 3.08 -7.94
CA PHE A 13 8.97 4.28 -7.29
C PHE A 13 9.70 5.20 -8.28
N MET A 14 10.51 4.67 -9.19
CA MET A 14 11.18 5.48 -10.21
C MET A 14 10.17 6.16 -11.16
N VAL A 15 9.12 5.44 -11.55
CA VAL A 15 8.04 6.02 -12.37
C VAL A 15 7.30 7.11 -11.60
N TRP A 16 7.01 6.88 -10.31
CA TRP A 16 6.39 7.88 -9.44
C TRP A 16 7.28 9.11 -9.25
N ALA A 17 8.57 8.93 -8.98
CA ALA A 17 9.53 10.02 -8.86
C ALA A 17 9.60 10.85 -10.15
N ARG A 18 9.58 10.18 -11.31
CA ARG A 18 9.56 10.86 -12.61
C ARG A 18 8.27 11.65 -12.83
N ALA A 19 7.12 11.07 -12.48
CA ALA A 19 5.83 11.74 -12.55
C ALA A 19 5.79 12.97 -11.63
N GLY A 20 6.33 12.86 -10.41
CA GLY A 20 6.50 13.99 -9.49
C GLY A 20 7.33 15.12 -10.08
N SER A 21 8.44 14.80 -10.76
CA SER A 21 9.22 15.81 -11.47
C SER A 21 8.45 16.49 -12.61
N MET A 22 7.52 15.79 -13.27
CA MET A 22 6.69 16.37 -14.33
C MET A 22 5.60 17.30 -13.78
N VAL A 23 5.10 17.07 -12.56
CA VAL A 23 4.11 17.96 -11.91
C VAL A 23 4.68 19.37 -11.69
N HIS A 24 5.99 19.52 -11.53
CA HIS A 24 6.64 20.83 -11.43
C HIS A 24 6.43 21.74 -12.64
N VAL A 25 6.02 21.21 -13.80
CA VAL A 25 5.65 22.03 -14.97
C VAL A 25 4.44 22.93 -14.67
N PHE A 26 3.57 22.51 -13.75
CA PHE A 26 2.41 23.30 -13.31
C PHE A 26 2.77 24.29 -12.19
N PHE A 27 4.03 24.37 -11.76
CA PHE A 27 4.44 25.30 -10.72
C PHE A 27 4.34 26.73 -11.25
N PRO A 28 3.57 27.62 -10.60
CA PRO A 28 3.43 28.99 -11.08
C PRO A 28 4.77 29.73 -10.90
N ALA A 29 5.39 30.08 -12.03
CA ALA A 29 6.71 30.74 -12.08
C ALA A 29 6.64 32.27 -11.92
N GLU A 30 5.43 32.83 -11.78
CA GLU A 30 5.21 34.28 -11.65
C GLU A 30 5.30 34.76 -10.20
N ALA A 31 5.70 36.03 -10.00
CA ALA A 31 5.91 36.61 -8.68
C ALA A 31 4.63 36.84 -7.86
N ASN A 32 3.45 36.82 -8.50
CA ASN A 32 2.13 36.89 -7.85
C ASN A 32 1.23 35.74 -8.37
N PRO A 33 1.46 34.50 -7.92
CA PRO A 33 0.67 33.36 -8.37
C PRO A 33 -0.80 33.56 -7.96
N ASN A 34 -1.71 33.37 -8.91
CA ASN A 34 -3.14 33.39 -8.60
C ASN A 34 -3.48 32.16 -7.73
N LEU A 35 -4.47 32.29 -6.85
CA LEU A 35 -4.99 31.16 -6.06
C LEU A 35 -5.41 30.00 -6.99
N GLY A 36 -5.93 30.31 -8.17
CA GLY A 36 -6.27 29.31 -9.20
C GLY A 36 -5.07 28.46 -9.64
N ASP A 37 -3.90 29.07 -9.83
CA ASP A 37 -2.70 28.38 -10.30
C ASP A 37 -2.10 27.50 -9.19
N MET A 38 -2.15 27.98 -7.95
CA MET A 38 -1.78 27.16 -6.77
C MET A 38 -2.69 25.95 -6.61
N LEU A 39 -4.00 26.13 -6.72
CA LEU A 39 -4.97 25.03 -6.64
C LEU A 39 -4.80 24.04 -7.79
N ALA A 40 -4.49 24.51 -9.00
CA ALA A 40 -4.18 23.63 -10.11
C ALA A 40 -2.91 22.81 -9.85
N TYR A 41 -1.83 23.44 -9.37
CA TYR A 41 -0.59 22.76 -9.02
C TYR A 41 -0.79 21.67 -7.96
N PHE A 42 -1.40 22.02 -6.82
CA PHE A 42 -1.66 21.06 -5.76
C PHE A 42 -2.68 20.00 -6.19
N GLY A 43 -3.73 20.39 -6.92
CA GLY A 43 -4.76 19.48 -7.41
C GLY A 43 -4.22 18.42 -8.36
N VAL A 44 -3.40 18.82 -9.34
CA VAL A 44 -2.72 17.89 -10.26
C VAL A 44 -1.74 17.00 -9.50
N GLY A 45 -0.91 17.59 -8.63
CA GLY A 45 0.04 16.82 -7.82
C GLY A 45 -0.64 15.76 -6.94
N THR A 46 -1.71 16.13 -6.25
CA THR A 46 -2.52 15.22 -5.43
C THR A 46 -3.21 14.16 -6.29
N ALA A 47 -3.75 14.51 -7.45
CA ALA A 47 -4.39 13.55 -8.35
C ALA A 47 -3.40 12.50 -8.88
N VAL A 48 -2.23 12.93 -9.35
CA VAL A 48 -1.16 12.02 -9.79
C VAL A 48 -0.72 11.14 -8.62
N GLY A 49 -0.44 11.74 -7.47
CA GLY A 49 -0.05 11.02 -6.25
C GLY A 49 -1.10 9.98 -5.83
N ALA A 50 -2.38 10.32 -5.87
CA ALA A 50 -3.48 9.44 -5.50
C ALA A 50 -3.57 8.21 -6.42
N VAL A 51 -3.34 8.37 -7.73
CA VAL A 51 -3.31 7.23 -8.68
C VAL A 51 -2.19 6.26 -8.34
N PHE A 52 -0.97 6.76 -8.13
CA PHE A 52 0.17 5.92 -7.74
C PHE A 52 -0.01 5.28 -6.37
N ALA A 53 -0.57 6.03 -5.41
CA ALA A 53 -0.89 5.52 -4.08
C ALA A 53 -1.91 4.37 -4.17
N ALA A 54 -3.00 4.55 -4.93
CA ALA A 54 -4.02 3.53 -5.11
C ALA A 54 -3.44 2.26 -5.77
N PHE A 55 -2.64 2.42 -6.82
CA PHE A 55 -1.99 1.29 -7.49
C PHE A 55 -1.03 0.55 -6.55
N THR A 56 -0.12 1.28 -5.89
CA THR A 56 0.88 0.70 -4.98
C THR A 56 0.20 0.04 -3.78
N PHE A 57 -0.84 0.66 -3.25
CA PHE A 57 -1.64 0.08 -2.17
C PHE A 57 -2.32 -1.22 -2.61
N ALA A 58 -2.99 -1.24 -3.75
CA ALA A 58 -3.61 -2.46 -4.27
C ALA A 58 -2.58 -3.59 -4.49
N ALA A 59 -1.40 -3.24 -4.99
CA ALA A 59 -0.32 -4.19 -5.25
C ALA A 59 0.39 -4.70 -3.98
N SER A 60 0.36 -3.96 -2.87
CA SER A 60 1.16 -4.29 -1.66
C SER A 60 0.34 -4.69 -0.43
N ALA A 61 -0.93 -4.27 -0.33
CA ALA A 61 -1.76 -4.42 0.87
C ALA A 61 -1.78 -5.85 1.45
N PHE A 62 -1.87 -6.87 0.58
CA PHE A 62 -1.93 -8.28 0.99
C PHE A 62 -0.80 -9.15 0.44
N SER A 63 0.09 -8.59 -0.37
CA SER A 63 1.20 -9.33 -0.99
C SER A 63 2.20 -9.82 0.04
N LEU A 64 2.60 -8.97 0.99
CA LEU A 64 3.56 -9.34 2.03
C LEU A 64 2.99 -10.39 3.00
N PRO A 65 1.76 -10.24 3.55
CA PRO A 65 1.11 -11.30 4.32
C PRO A 65 1.01 -12.63 3.57
N MET A 66 0.70 -12.59 2.27
CA MET A 66 0.55 -13.80 1.45
C MET A 66 1.88 -14.52 1.23
N ILE A 67 2.94 -13.80 0.90
CA ILE A 67 4.30 -14.36 0.76
C ILE A 67 4.79 -14.93 2.09
N MET A 68 4.46 -14.28 3.22
CA MET A 68 4.82 -14.80 4.54
C MET A 68 4.01 -16.05 4.94
N HIS A 69 2.74 -16.10 4.56
CA HIS A 69 1.83 -17.19 4.93
C HIS A 69 1.95 -18.42 4.01
N ARG A 70 2.23 -18.23 2.72
CA ARG A 70 2.22 -19.27 1.69
C ARG A 70 3.49 -19.24 0.84
N ASP A 71 3.86 -20.40 0.33
CA ASP A 71 5.00 -20.55 -0.57
C ASP A 71 4.59 -20.21 -2.00
N VAL A 72 4.38 -18.92 -2.25
CA VAL A 72 3.94 -18.39 -3.54
C VAL A 72 4.98 -17.42 -4.09
N ASP A 73 5.03 -17.34 -5.42
CA ASP A 73 5.82 -16.32 -6.09
C ASP A 73 5.19 -14.93 -5.90
N VAL A 74 6.03 -13.91 -6.08
CA VAL A 74 5.66 -12.51 -5.82
C VAL A 74 4.57 -12.04 -6.80
N VAL A 75 4.59 -12.49 -8.05
CA VAL A 75 3.61 -12.06 -9.06
C VAL A 75 2.23 -12.59 -8.69
N THR A 76 2.13 -13.85 -8.30
CA THR A 76 0.90 -14.45 -7.78
C THR A 76 0.39 -13.69 -6.55
N ALA A 77 1.26 -13.32 -5.63
CA ALA A 77 0.88 -12.55 -4.44
C ALA A 77 0.32 -11.17 -4.80
N VAL A 78 0.98 -10.44 -5.70
CA VAL A 78 0.56 -9.10 -6.16
C VAL A 78 -0.77 -9.16 -6.91
N VAL A 79 -0.94 -10.10 -7.84
CA VAL A 79 -2.19 -10.26 -8.59
C VAL A 79 -3.35 -10.61 -7.65
N THR A 80 -3.10 -11.48 -6.66
CA THR A 80 -4.11 -11.83 -5.66
C THR A 80 -4.47 -10.63 -4.78
N SER A 81 -3.48 -9.82 -4.38
CA SER A 81 -3.70 -8.58 -3.63
C SER A 81 -4.56 -7.59 -4.42
N ILE A 82 -4.22 -7.32 -5.68
CA ILE A 82 -5.00 -6.42 -6.55
C ILE A 82 -6.43 -6.92 -6.69
N ASN A 83 -6.61 -8.21 -6.96
CA ASN A 83 -7.94 -8.81 -7.09
C ASN A 83 -8.76 -8.70 -5.79
N ALA A 84 -8.13 -8.95 -4.64
CA ALA A 84 -8.76 -8.79 -3.33
C ALA A 84 -9.22 -7.35 -3.08
N VAL A 85 -8.39 -6.36 -3.44
CA VAL A 85 -8.72 -4.94 -3.32
C VAL A 85 -9.85 -4.53 -4.26
N LEU A 86 -9.78 -4.94 -5.52
CA LEU A 86 -10.78 -4.60 -6.53
C LEU A 86 -12.14 -5.25 -6.29
N ARG A 87 -12.19 -6.40 -5.59
CA ARG A 87 -13.43 -7.07 -5.20
C ARG A 87 -14.07 -6.46 -3.95
N ASN A 88 -13.27 -5.80 -3.10
CA ASN A 88 -13.71 -5.21 -1.83
C ASN A 88 -13.43 -3.69 -1.76
N ARG A 89 -13.71 -2.97 -2.85
CA ARG A 89 -13.30 -1.56 -3.03
C ARG A 89 -13.70 -0.66 -1.86
N MET A 90 -14.94 -0.77 -1.39
CA MET A 90 -15.45 0.08 -0.30
C MET A 90 -14.74 -0.19 1.02
N ALA A 91 -14.56 -1.46 1.39
CA ALA A 91 -13.82 -1.83 2.60
C ALA A 91 -12.37 -1.36 2.52
N MET A 92 -11.74 -1.49 1.35
CA MET A 92 -10.36 -1.06 1.15
C MET A 92 -10.18 0.46 1.14
N LEU A 93 -11.19 1.23 0.68
CA LEU A 93 -11.18 2.68 0.79
C LEU A 93 -11.24 3.13 2.25
N VAL A 94 -12.13 2.51 3.05
CA VAL A 94 -12.19 2.76 4.50
C VAL A 94 -10.85 2.40 5.15
N TRP A 95 -10.27 1.26 4.78
CA TRP A 95 -8.98 0.81 5.30
C TRP A 95 -7.85 1.79 4.96
N ALA A 96 -7.77 2.25 3.70
CA ALA A 96 -6.81 3.27 3.28
C ALA A 96 -7.00 4.58 4.06
N GLY A 97 -8.24 4.98 4.33
CA GLY A 97 -8.57 6.13 5.16
C GLY A 97 -8.06 5.97 6.61
N ILE A 98 -8.25 4.80 7.22
CA ILE A 98 -7.74 4.51 8.58
C ILE A 98 -6.20 4.60 8.61
N ILE A 99 -5.52 4.04 7.61
CA ILE A 99 -4.06 4.14 7.49
C ILE A 99 -3.63 5.61 7.39
N LEU A 100 -4.28 6.40 6.51
CA LEU A 100 -3.98 7.80 6.31
C LEU A 100 -4.15 8.61 7.60
N LEU A 101 -5.24 8.40 8.34
CA LEU A 101 -5.51 9.07 9.62
C LEU A 101 -4.50 8.66 10.70
N GLY A 102 -4.19 7.36 10.79
CA GLY A 102 -3.22 6.85 11.76
C GLY A 102 -1.81 7.40 11.52
N ILE A 103 -1.36 7.42 10.26
CA ILE A 103 -0.07 8.01 9.89
C ILE A 103 -0.07 9.52 10.16
N SER A 104 -1.13 10.23 9.80
CA SER A 104 -1.23 11.68 10.03
C SER A 104 -1.16 12.02 11.52
N LEU A 105 -1.84 11.25 12.37
CA LEU A 105 -1.77 11.39 13.83
C LEU A 105 -0.35 11.10 14.35
N GLY A 106 0.31 10.08 13.81
CA GLY A 106 1.71 9.77 14.09
C GLY A 106 2.64 10.95 13.78
N ILE A 107 2.46 11.62 12.64
CA ILE A 107 3.25 12.80 12.25
C ILE A 107 2.98 13.97 13.20
N VAL A 108 1.70 14.28 13.49
CA VAL A 108 1.32 15.39 14.37
C VAL A 108 1.86 15.23 15.79
N THR A 109 2.00 13.99 16.26
CA THR A 109 2.57 13.67 17.59
C THR A 109 4.09 13.58 17.61
N GLY A 110 4.78 14.03 16.55
CA GLY A 110 6.24 13.99 16.47
C GLY A 110 6.79 12.57 16.32
N PHE A 111 6.08 11.71 15.56
CA PHE A 111 6.38 10.30 15.32
C PHE A 111 6.20 9.35 16.51
N LEU A 112 5.90 9.85 17.72
CA LEU A 112 5.65 9.00 18.89
C LEU A 112 4.40 8.13 18.71
N GLY A 113 3.33 8.66 18.11
CA GLY A 113 2.11 7.90 17.83
C GLY A 113 2.33 6.70 16.89
N LEU A 114 3.41 6.69 16.09
CA LEU A 114 3.72 5.57 15.20
C LEU A 114 4.17 4.31 15.95
N ILE A 115 4.72 4.45 17.16
CA ILE A 115 5.13 3.30 17.99
C ILE A 115 3.95 2.36 18.24
N VAL A 116 2.74 2.93 18.44
CA VAL A 116 1.51 2.17 18.65
C VAL A 116 0.81 1.89 17.32
N THR A 117 0.79 2.86 16.42
CA THR A 117 0.05 2.75 15.15
C THR A 117 0.61 1.63 14.26
N ILE A 118 1.94 1.50 14.15
CA ILE A 118 2.57 0.51 13.28
C ILE A 118 2.21 -0.94 13.68
N PRO A 119 2.39 -1.37 14.94
CA PRO A 119 1.95 -2.70 15.37
C PRO A 119 0.46 -2.97 15.14
N VAL A 120 -0.39 -1.98 15.44
CA VAL A 120 -1.85 -2.11 15.28
C VAL A 120 -2.22 -2.28 13.80
N LEU A 121 -1.66 -1.46 12.91
CA LEU A 121 -1.90 -1.57 11.47
C LEU A 121 -1.40 -2.90 10.91
N GLY A 122 -0.25 -3.39 11.37
CA GLY A 122 0.27 -4.70 10.98
C GLY A 122 -0.67 -5.84 11.39
N HIS A 123 -1.11 -5.84 12.64
CA HIS A 123 -2.05 -6.85 13.16
C HIS A 123 -3.40 -6.79 12.43
N ALA A 124 -3.96 -5.59 12.23
CA ALA A 124 -5.21 -5.41 11.49
C ALA A 124 -5.08 -5.84 10.02
N THR A 125 -3.96 -5.54 9.35
CA THR A 125 -3.69 -6.00 7.97
C THR A 125 -3.66 -7.52 7.89
N TRP A 126 -3.06 -8.19 8.88
CA TRP A 126 -3.04 -9.65 8.94
C TRP A 126 -4.44 -10.26 9.07
N HIS A 127 -5.28 -9.70 9.94
CA HIS A 127 -6.67 -10.15 10.07
C HIS A 127 -7.49 -9.83 8.81
N GLY A 128 -7.29 -8.66 8.21
CA GLY A 128 -7.89 -8.30 6.93
C GLY A 128 -7.51 -9.27 5.81
N TYR A 129 -6.24 -9.67 5.74
CA TYR A 129 -5.75 -10.69 4.82
C TYR A 129 -6.48 -12.03 5.01
N LEU A 130 -6.55 -12.54 6.25
CA LEU A 130 -7.21 -13.82 6.55
C LEU A 130 -8.72 -13.79 6.27
N ALA A 131 -9.38 -12.64 6.47
CA ALA A 131 -10.80 -12.47 6.19
C ALA A 131 -11.12 -12.31 4.69
N THR A 132 -10.17 -11.79 3.90
CA THR A 132 -10.40 -11.43 2.49
C THR A 132 -9.94 -12.51 1.51
N ILE A 133 -8.84 -13.20 1.81
CA ILE A 133 -8.19 -14.12 0.89
C ILE A 133 -8.25 -15.55 1.45
N ASP A 134 -8.98 -16.42 0.76
CA ASP A 134 -8.86 -17.86 0.98
C ASP A 134 -7.58 -18.39 0.33
N ALA A 135 -6.54 -18.53 1.15
CA ALA A 135 -5.26 -19.03 0.70
C ALA A 135 -5.16 -20.56 0.72
N SER A 136 -6.19 -21.31 1.15
CA SER A 136 -6.16 -22.76 1.41
C SER A 136 -5.57 -23.57 0.26
N GLY A 137 -5.88 -23.20 -0.99
CA GLY A 137 -5.40 -23.87 -2.19
C GLY A 137 -3.91 -23.69 -2.54
N PHE A 138 -3.17 -22.81 -1.85
CA PHE A 138 -1.75 -22.59 -2.13
C PHE A 138 -0.84 -23.44 -1.23
N PRO A 139 0.32 -23.91 -1.74
CA PRO A 139 1.28 -24.63 -0.92
C PRO A 139 1.78 -23.79 0.26
N ARG A 140 2.09 -24.47 1.36
CA ARG A 140 2.70 -23.85 2.54
C ARG A 140 4.20 -23.97 2.46
N HIS A 141 4.86 -23.08 3.20
CA HIS A 141 6.29 -23.16 3.43
C HIS A 141 6.67 -24.52 4.02
N ILE A 142 7.68 -25.17 3.46
CA ILE A 142 8.16 -26.49 3.91
C ILE A 142 8.82 -26.39 5.30
N LYS A 143 9.36 -25.22 5.66
CA LYS A 143 10.10 -24.96 6.90
C LYS A 143 9.56 -23.71 7.60
N GLY A 144 9.64 -23.68 8.93
CA GLY A 144 9.29 -22.51 9.75
C GLY A 144 7.90 -22.56 10.38
N VAL A 145 7.57 -21.51 11.16
CA VAL A 145 6.33 -21.42 11.96
C VAL A 145 5.07 -21.43 11.09
N ALA A 146 5.17 -21.02 9.83
CA ALA A 146 4.06 -21.04 8.87
C ALA A 146 3.82 -22.42 8.21
N ALA A 147 4.72 -23.40 8.43
CA ALA A 147 4.62 -24.72 7.82
C ALA A 147 3.46 -25.56 8.38
N SER A 148 3.16 -25.44 9.68
CA SER A 148 2.10 -26.20 10.32
C SER A 148 0.73 -25.50 10.24
N PRO A 149 -0.37 -26.24 10.01
CA PRO A 149 -1.73 -25.73 10.17
C PRO A 149 -1.98 -25.16 11.57
N ARG A 150 -2.42 -23.89 11.64
CA ARG A 150 -3.07 -23.39 12.85
C ARG A 150 -4.32 -24.24 13.09
N PRO A 151 -4.54 -24.75 14.32
CA PRO A 151 -5.73 -25.53 14.62
C PRO A 151 -6.98 -24.68 14.34
N LEU A 152 -7.94 -25.26 13.64
CA LEU A 152 -9.24 -24.64 13.39
C LEU A 152 -9.93 -24.46 14.74
N LYS A 153 -10.28 -23.23 15.08
CA LYS A 153 -11.20 -22.94 16.19
C LYS A 153 -12.63 -22.97 15.68
#